data_AF-A0A024UNM4-F1
#
_entry.id   AF-A0A024UNM4-F1
#
_cell.length_a   1.000
_cell.length_b   1.000
_cell.length_c   1.000
_cell.angle_alpha   90.00
_cell.angle_beta   90.00
_cell.angle_gamma   90.00
#
_symmetry.space_group_name_H-M   'P 1'
#
loop_
_entity.id
_entity.type
_entity.pdbx_description
1 polymer ?
#
loop_
_entity_poly.entity_id
_entity_poly.type
_entity_poly.pdbx_seq_one_letter_code
_entity_poly.pdbx_strand_id
1 'polypeptide(L)'
;MRLVRWLAGVLTSAVLGTALELSNPVQRGGGDVTFIFTGVEDKSPVLKSIQNAATLRTIAADVPLVHRVNVDDASVSEFMLDGELALPGLYKLLVQDGKASRVFHAALTTKVFVAHATIHGAKVEFGSSLSAIPTLKPRDKFSIEVGLQDAYTFKPMVAHQAVLRFTNTESSVDATFPLESTTDSTMQAAVTVDASLLSGLYGVQLIVGDVQFENAIEWNLGQVALDIPPAPPAPSPPLYTTSLLHESDVTLHALPEITHAMRPPAARPREVVSYVFTVLVLVPLVVFVLWALRTQSLANVPSTFGGVVVTIGFFASVLAVLGLYGLFWLQLTMFAVLTYLAVLGPVVIATGHLALHAVMAGRPEASNSTNKPKCD
;
A
#
# COMPACT_ATOMS: atom_id res chain seq x y z
N MET A 1 10.48 -15.20 33.79
CA MET A 1 9.95 -15.85 32.57
C MET A 1 11.14 -16.43 31.81
N ARG A 2 11.25 -17.76 31.77
CA ARG A 2 12.43 -18.51 31.33
C ARG A 2 12.22 -19.07 29.92
N LEU A 3 13.29 -19.04 29.13
CA LEU A 3 13.48 -19.70 27.83
C LEU A 3 13.17 -21.21 27.85
N VAL A 4 12.60 -21.71 26.76
CA VAL A 4 12.60 -23.14 26.33
C VAL A 4 12.60 -23.14 24.77
N ARG A 5 13.75 -23.33 24.09
CA ARG A 5 14.26 -24.58 23.44
C ARG A 5 13.22 -25.33 22.58
N TRP A 6 13.25 -25.20 21.25
CA TRP A 6 13.93 -26.06 20.24
C TRP A 6 13.51 -27.55 20.23
N LEU A 7 13.19 -28.04 19.02
CA LEU A 7 13.15 -29.43 18.51
C LEU A 7 11.86 -30.26 18.71
N ALA A 8 10.93 -30.11 17.76
CA ALA A 8 10.16 -31.22 17.19
C ALA A 8 10.88 -31.63 15.89
N GLY A 9 11.04 -32.87 15.47
CA GLY A 9 10.57 -34.16 15.95
C GLY A 9 10.87 -35.13 14.80
N VAL A 10 11.87 -35.98 14.95
CA VAL A 10 12.08 -37.13 14.06
C VAL A 10 11.94 -38.35 14.96
N LEU A 11 10.79 -38.99 14.86
CA LEU A 11 10.52 -40.29 15.48
C LEU A 11 11.51 -41.31 14.90
N THR A 12 12.46 -41.75 15.72
CA THR A 12 13.22 -42.97 15.48
C THR A 12 12.40 -44.16 15.95
N SER A 13 11.87 -44.94 15.01
CA SER A 13 11.38 -46.29 15.28
C SER A 13 12.54 -47.15 15.76
N ALA A 14 12.48 -47.59 17.01
CA ALA A 14 13.36 -48.60 17.56
C ALA A 14 12.98 -49.98 16.96
N VAL A 15 13.84 -50.49 16.07
CA VAL A 15 13.91 -51.91 15.75
C VAL A 15 15.29 -52.37 16.22
N LEU A 16 15.33 -53.24 17.23
CA LEU A 16 16.54 -53.92 17.67
C LEU A 16 17.08 -54.80 16.52
N GLY A 17 18.07 -54.28 15.83
CA GLY A 17 19.07 -55.00 15.06
C GLY A 17 20.35 -54.19 15.16
N THR A 18 21.49 -54.82 15.45
CA THR A 18 22.83 -54.21 15.45
C THR A 18 23.18 -53.81 14.02
N ALA A 19 22.61 -52.70 13.57
CA ALA A 19 22.84 -52.17 12.24
C ALA A 19 24.20 -51.47 12.23
N LEU A 20 25.09 -51.88 11.32
CA LEU A 20 26.35 -51.18 11.05
C LEU A 20 26.06 -49.70 10.73
N GLU A 21 26.59 -48.79 11.55
CA GLU A 21 26.37 -47.34 11.49
C GLU A 21 27.69 -46.56 11.56
N LEU A 22 27.74 -45.41 10.87
CA LEU A 22 28.84 -44.46 10.95
C LEU A 22 28.51 -43.42 12.03
N SER A 23 29.24 -43.45 13.14
CA SER A 23 28.95 -42.59 14.30
C SER A 23 29.36 -41.13 14.09
N ASN A 24 30.31 -40.86 13.19
CA ASN A 24 30.86 -39.53 12.96
C ASN A 24 30.85 -39.12 11.47
N PRO A 25 29.66 -38.87 10.89
CA PRO A 25 29.51 -38.60 9.47
C PRO A 25 30.07 -37.23 9.02
N VAL A 26 30.29 -36.29 9.94
CA VAL A 26 30.90 -34.98 9.63
C VAL A 26 32.17 -34.83 10.45
N GLN A 27 33.29 -34.54 9.77
CA GLN A 27 34.60 -34.33 10.39
C GLN A 27 35.28 -33.10 9.76
N ARG A 28 36.33 -32.60 10.41
CA ARG A 28 37.17 -31.54 9.83
C ARG A 28 38.24 -32.17 8.93
N GLY A 29 38.35 -31.72 7.69
CA GLY A 29 39.42 -32.10 6.77
C GLY A 29 40.69 -31.27 7.00
N GLY A 30 41.78 -31.64 6.32
CA GLY A 30 43.08 -30.96 6.41
C GLY A 30 44.02 -31.46 7.52
N GLY A 31 43.67 -32.55 8.19
CA GLY A 31 44.50 -33.27 9.16
C GLY A 31 44.03 -34.73 9.26
N ASP A 32 44.64 -35.53 10.13
CA ASP A 32 44.28 -36.94 10.28
C ASP A 32 42.82 -37.10 10.71
N VAL A 33 42.02 -37.79 9.91
CA VAL A 33 40.59 -38.01 10.18
C VAL A 33 40.35 -39.46 10.55
N THR A 34 39.80 -39.69 11.74
CA THR A 34 39.37 -41.02 12.17
C THR A 34 37.87 -41.19 11.93
N PHE A 35 37.47 -42.16 11.12
CA PHE A 35 36.08 -42.58 10.98
C PHE A 35 35.78 -43.74 11.93
N ILE A 36 34.66 -43.66 12.64
CA ILE A 36 34.29 -44.56 13.73
C ILE A 36 32.98 -45.27 13.35
N PHE A 37 33.07 -46.59 13.17
CA PHE A 37 31.93 -47.45 12.85
C PHE A 37 31.49 -48.24 14.09
N THR A 38 30.18 -48.30 14.33
CA THR A 38 29.55 -49.01 15.45
C THR A 38 28.62 -50.11 14.95
N GLY A 39 28.44 -51.17 15.73
CA GLY A 39 27.56 -52.29 15.36
C GLY A 39 28.20 -53.27 14.36
N VAL A 40 29.51 -53.47 14.50
CA VAL A 40 30.30 -54.42 13.70
C VAL A 40 30.16 -55.82 14.29
N GLU A 41 29.77 -56.80 13.47
CA GLU A 41 29.56 -58.19 13.90
C GLU A 41 30.80 -59.07 13.69
N ASP A 42 31.62 -58.81 12.67
CA ASP A 42 32.83 -59.60 12.37
C ASP A 42 34.11 -59.00 12.99
N LYS A 43 35.12 -59.86 13.27
CA LYS A 43 36.39 -59.45 13.90
C LYS A 43 37.35 -58.74 12.95
N SER A 44 37.08 -58.76 11.65
CA SER A 44 37.94 -58.16 10.61
C SER A 44 37.13 -57.46 9.50
N PRO A 45 36.43 -56.35 9.79
CA PRO A 45 35.73 -55.60 8.77
C PRO A 45 36.74 -54.81 7.88
N VAL A 46 36.42 -54.67 6.59
CA VAL A 46 37.32 -54.08 5.59
C VAL A 46 36.65 -52.88 4.93
N LEU A 47 37.38 -51.77 4.82
CA LEU A 47 37.01 -50.64 3.97
C LEU A 47 37.43 -50.98 2.54
N LYS A 48 36.47 -51.37 1.71
CA LYS A 48 36.72 -51.72 0.30
C LYS A 48 37.12 -50.51 -0.54
N SER A 49 36.47 -49.37 -0.32
CA SER A 49 36.76 -48.17 -1.09
C SER A 49 36.30 -46.93 -0.36
N ILE A 50 37.15 -45.90 -0.38
CA ILE A 50 36.75 -44.52 -0.11
C ILE A 50 36.89 -43.71 -1.40
N GLN A 51 35.77 -43.14 -1.85
CA GLN A 51 35.70 -42.34 -3.07
C GLN A 51 35.27 -40.92 -2.74
N ASN A 52 35.93 -39.93 -3.34
CA ASN A 52 35.43 -38.57 -3.32
C ASN A 52 34.19 -38.50 -4.23
N ALA A 53 33.06 -38.04 -3.69
CA ALA A 53 31.77 -38.04 -4.39
C ALA A 53 31.72 -37.07 -5.58
N ALA A 54 32.57 -36.02 -5.57
CA ALA A 54 32.63 -35.03 -6.65
C ALA A 54 33.54 -35.47 -7.80
N THR A 55 34.68 -36.10 -7.50
CA THR A 55 35.67 -36.50 -8.51
C THR A 55 35.64 -37.99 -8.88
N LEU A 56 34.86 -38.80 -8.15
CA LEU A 56 34.78 -40.27 -8.26
C LEU A 56 36.14 -40.98 -8.14
N ARG A 57 37.17 -40.27 -7.65
CA ARG A 57 38.51 -40.83 -7.47
C ARG A 57 38.54 -41.66 -6.19
N THR A 58 39.01 -42.90 -6.32
CA THR A 58 39.32 -43.76 -5.17
C THR A 58 40.60 -43.25 -4.49
N ILE A 59 40.51 -42.96 -3.20
CA ILE A 59 41.63 -42.42 -2.41
C ILE A 59 42.36 -43.54 -1.69
N ALA A 60 41.61 -44.49 -1.15
CA ALA A 60 42.14 -45.71 -0.58
C ALA A 60 41.15 -46.86 -0.86
N ALA A 61 41.70 -48.07 -1.00
CA ALA A 61 40.95 -49.29 -1.23
C ALA A 61 41.54 -50.42 -0.38
N ASP A 62 40.70 -51.36 0.01
CA ASP A 62 41.05 -52.58 0.76
C ASP A 62 41.86 -52.33 2.05
N VAL A 63 41.49 -51.32 2.83
CA VAL A 63 42.15 -51.02 4.11
C VAL A 63 41.45 -51.77 5.26
N PRO A 64 42.16 -52.58 6.06
CA PRO A 64 41.57 -53.24 7.22
C PRO A 64 41.24 -52.20 8.31
N LEU A 65 40.05 -52.29 8.88
CA LEU A 65 39.64 -51.41 9.98
C LEU A 65 40.24 -51.91 11.30
N VAL A 66 40.72 -50.98 12.14
CA VAL A 66 41.27 -51.33 13.45
C VAL A 66 40.12 -51.54 14.42
N HIS A 67 39.90 -52.80 14.81
CA HIS A 67 38.84 -53.16 15.76
C HIS A 67 39.28 -52.88 17.20
N ARG A 68 38.50 -52.08 17.92
CA ARG A 68 38.67 -51.79 19.35
C ARG A 68 37.39 -52.12 20.10
N VAL A 69 37.51 -52.95 21.13
CA VAL A 69 36.39 -53.27 22.04
C VAL A 69 36.43 -52.27 23.20
N ASN A 70 35.39 -51.46 23.35
CA ASN A 70 35.25 -50.54 24.48
C ASN A 70 34.69 -51.26 25.71
N VAL A 71 34.92 -50.67 26.88
CA VAL A 71 34.58 -51.22 28.22
C VAL A 71 33.07 -51.50 28.42
N ASP A 72 32.20 -50.96 27.56
CA ASP A 72 30.74 -51.11 27.59
C ASP A 72 30.18 -52.16 26.60
N ASP A 73 30.98 -53.13 26.16
CA ASP A 73 30.57 -54.24 25.26
C ASP A 73 30.11 -53.82 23.85
N ALA A 74 30.39 -52.58 23.45
CA ALA A 74 30.16 -52.08 22.09
C ALA A 74 31.41 -52.27 21.21
N SER A 75 31.26 -53.00 20.10
CA SER A 75 32.29 -53.15 19.07
C SER A 75 32.45 -51.86 18.25
N VAL A 76 33.65 -51.26 18.30
CA VAL A 76 33.99 -50.05 17.55
C VAL A 76 35.12 -50.36 16.58
N SER A 77 34.95 -50.01 15.30
CA SER A 77 36.00 -50.14 14.29
C SER A 77 36.41 -48.77 13.78
N GLU A 78 37.71 -48.49 13.79
CA GLU A 78 38.28 -47.20 13.43
C GLU A 78 39.05 -47.28 12.10
N PHE A 79 38.86 -46.29 11.24
CA PHE A 79 39.68 -46.05 10.04
C PHE A 79 40.36 -44.69 10.16
N MET A 80 41.68 -44.64 10.10
CA MET A 80 42.42 -43.37 10.04
C MET A 80 42.76 -43.05 8.59
N LEU A 81 42.30 -41.89 8.13
CA LEU A 81 42.67 -41.29 6.86
C LEU A 81 43.77 -40.24 7.11
N ASP A 82 44.88 -40.38 6.39
CA ASP A 82 46.03 -39.47 6.47
C ASP A 82 45.63 -38.05 6.03
N GLY A 83 46.17 -37.05 6.73
CA GLY A 83 45.83 -35.64 6.54
C GLY A 83 46.08 -35.10 5.12
N GLU A 84 47.07 -35.63 4.39
CA GLU A 84 47.32 -35.24 3.00
C GLU A 84 46.21 -35.68 2.03
N LEU A 85 45.52 -36.78 2.37
CA LEU A 85 44.45 -37.37 1.57
C LEU A 85 43.05 -36.93 2.03
N ALA A 86 42.94 -36.42 3.27
CA ALA A 86 41.72 -35.93 3.90
C ALA A 86 41.36 -34.50 3.46
N LEU A 87 41.25 -34.28 2.14
CA LEU A 87 40.81 -33.00 1.58
C LEU A 87 39.34 -32.71 1.96
N PRO A 88 38.91 -31.43 2.03
CA PRO A 88 37.51 -31.09 2.26
C PRO A 88 36.63 -31.58 1.09
N GLY A 89 35.44 -32.08 1.39
CA GLY A 89 34.53 -32.63 0.38
C GLY A 89 33.59 -33.71 0.89
N LEU A 90 32.78 -34.24 -0.02
CA LEU A 90 31.87 -35.35 0.25
C LEU A 90 32.53 -36.67 -0.13
N TYR A 91 32.41 -37.66 0.73
CA TYR A 91 33.03 -38.97 0.62
C TYR A 91 32.00 -40.09 0.69
N LYS A 92 32.18 -41.09 -0.16
CA LYS A 92 31.44 -42.35 -0.13
C LYS A 92 32.37 -43.44 0.37
N LEU A 93 32.02 -44.06 1.49
CA LEU A 93 32.77 -45.14 2.10
C LEU A 93 32.01 -46.45 1.92
N LEU A 94 32.60 -47.43 1.25
CA LEU A 94 32.04 -48.77 1.11
C LEU A 94 32.72 -49.69 2.12
N VAL A 95 31.98 -50.06 3.16
CA VAL A 95 32.45 -50.95 4.22
C VAL A 95 31.82 -52.33 4.04
N GLN A 96 32.66 -53.36 4.13
CA GLN A 96 32.23 -54.75 4.14
C GLN A 96 32.51 -55.39 5.49
N ASP A 97 31.46 -55.96 6.08
CA ASP A 97 31.48 -56.71 7.33
C ASP A 97 31.00 -58.14 7.02
N GLY A 98 31.94 -59.08 6.91
CA GLY A 98 31.68 -60.45 6.46
C GLY A 98 30.98 -60.52 5.09
N LYS A 99 29.71 -60.93 5.07
CA LYS A 99 28.84 -61.02 3.87
C LYS A 99 28.01 -59.77 3.60
N ALA A 100 27.92 -58.85 4.55
CA ALA A 100 27.15 -57.61 4.41
C ALA A 100 28.06 -56.49 3.87
N SER A 101 27.54 -55.68 2.97
CA SER A 101 28.20 -54.45 2.51
C SER A 101 27.24 -53.28 2.60
N ARG A 102 27.74 -52.12 3.06
CA ARG A 102 26.97 -50.87 3.15
C ARG A 102 27.81 -49.70 2.67
N VAL A 103 27.12 -48.72 2.10
CA VAL A 103 27.72 -47.47 1.65
C VAL A 103 27.34 -46.36 2.63
N PHE A 104 28.36 -45.73 3.21
CA PHE A 104 28.22 -44.57 4.10
C PHE A 104 28.60 -43.29 3.37
N HIS A 105 27.98 -42.20 3.77
CA HIS A 105 28.31 -40.87 3.29
C HIS A 105 28.97 -40.11 4.43
N ALA A 106 30.13 -39.52 4.17
CA ALA A 106 30.80 -38.64 5.12
C ALA A 106 31.14 -37.31 4.48
N ALA A 107 31.11 -36.24 5.26
CA ALA A 107 31.49 -34.90 4.84
C ALA A 107 32.73 -34.44 5.61
N LEU A 108 33.77 -34.05 4.89
CA LEU A 108 34.94 -33.37 5.44
C LEU A 108 34.78 -31.86 5.22
N THR A 109 34.74 -31.13 6.32
CA THR A 109 34.54 -29.68 6.36
C THR A 109 35.86 -28.95 6.63
N THR A 110 36.01 -27.72 6.15
CA THR A 110 37.16 -26.87 6.46
C THR A 110 36.73 -25.53 7.05
N LYS A 111 37.62 -24.91 7.80
CA LYS A 111 37.50 -23.50 8.19
C LYS A 111 37.96 -22.62 7.04
N VAL A 112 37.19 -21.59 6.77
CA VAL A 112 37.44 -20.65 5.68
C VAL A 112 37.72 -19.28 6.25
N PHE A 113 38.73 -18.62 5.68
CA PHE A 113 39.04 -17.23 5.96
C PHE A 113 38.90 -16.39 4.70
N VAL A 114 38.50 -15.13 4.89
CA VAL A 114 38.52 -14.13 3.82
C VAL A 114 39.97 -13.63 3.68
N ALA A 115 40.65 -14.02 2.60
CA ALA A 115 42.05 -13.66 2.36
C ALA A 115 42.20 -12.21 1.90
N HIS A 116 41.29 -11.77 1.06
CA HIS A 116 41.19 -10.36 0.65
C HIS A 116 39.74 -10.02 0.37
N ALA A 117 39.34 -8.81 0.77
CA ALA A 117 38.09 -8.21 0.37
C ALA A 117 38.37 -6.76 -0.05
N THR A 118 37.82 -6.37 -1.19
CA THR A 118 37.91 -5.00 -1.70
C THR A 118 36.52 -4.46 -1.96
N ILE A 119 36.17 -3.35 -1.33
CA ILE A 119 34.91 -2.63 -1.49
C ILE A 119 35.23 -1.33 -2.22
N HIS A 120 34.64 -1.10 -3.39
CA HIS A 120 34.97 0.06 -4.25
C HIS A 120 36.48 0.25 -4.50
N GLY A 121 37.24 -0.87 -4.58
CA GLY A 121 38.70 -0.85 -4.76
C GLY A 121 39.51 -0.57 -3.48
N ALA A 122 38.88 -0.29 -2.34
CA ALA A 122 39.55 -0.16 -1.05
C ALA A 122 39.64 -1.53 -0.34
N LYS A 123 40.82 -1.89 0.15
CA LYS A 123 41.05 -3.16 0.88
C LYS A 123 40.44 -3.07 2.28
N VAL A 124 39.64 -4.06 2.65
CA VAL A 124 38.95 -4.15 3.94
C VAL A 124 39.30 -5.47 4.62
N GLU A 125 39.59 -5.43 5.91
CA GLU A 125 39.88 -6.63 6.71
C GLU A 125 38.60 -7.29 7.20
N PHE A 126 38.61 -8.63 7.25
CA PHE A 126 37.49 -9.41 7.74
C PHE A 126 37.08 -9.00 9.16
N GLY A 127 35.80 -8.72 9.36
CA GLY A 127 35.24 -8.28 10.65
C GLY A 127 35.26 -6.76 10.88
N SER A 128 35.90 -5.98 9.99
CA SER A 128 35.75 -4.52 9.99
C SER A 128 34.50 -4.08 9.20
N SER A 129 33.89 -2.97 9.61
CA SER A 129 32.79 -2.33 8.88
C SER A 129 33.29 -1.08 8.17
N LEU A 130 32.60 -0.68 7.09
CA LEU A 130 32.79 0.61 6.41
C LEU A 130 32.78 1.76 7.43
N SER A 131 33.86 2.55 7.46
CA SER A 131 34.03 3.65 8.42
C SER A 131 33.21 4.90 8.07
N ALA A 132 32.86 5.06 6.79
CA ALA A 132 32.00 6.12 6.30
C ALA A 132 30.80 5.49 5.58
N ILE A 133 29.63 6.11 5.72
CA ILE A 133 28.39 5.68 5.05
C ILE A 133 28.42 6.30 3.65
N PRO A 134 28.69 5.54 2.57
CA PRO A 134 28.66 6.10 1.23
C PRO A 134 27.21 6.40 0.84
N THR A 135 27.02 7.55 0.18
CA THR A 135 25.74 7.91 -0.43
C THR A 135 25.79 7.55 -1.91
N LEU A 136 24.92 6.64 -2.35
CA LEU A 136 24.82 6.22 -3.75
C LEU A 136 23.59 6.83 -4.40
N LYS A 137 23.78 7.34 -5.62
CA LYS A 137 22.72 7.89 -6.48
C LYS A 137 22.25 6.85 -7.49
N PRO A 138 21.13 7.10 -8.20
CA PRO A 138 20.68 6.21 -9.26
C PRO A 138 21.77 6.03 -10.33
N ARG A 139 21.99 4.78 -10.78
CA ARG A 139 23.06 4.34 -11.70
C ARG A 139 24.48 4.27 -11.13
N ASP A 140 24.70 4.66 -9.87
CA ASP A 140 25.97 4.38 -9.21
C ASP A 140 26.11 2.86 -8.99
N LYS A 141 27.36 2.38 -9.03
CA LYS A 141 27.68 0.96 -8.89
C LYS A 141 28.38 0.71 -7.56
N PHE A 142 27.82 -0.18 -6.75
CA PHE A 142 28.47 -0.75 -5.57
C PHE A 142 29.20 -2.03 -5.97
N SER A 143 30.52 -2.01 -5.99
CA SER A 143 31.35 -3.16 -6.36
C SER A 143 32.05 -3.76 -5.15
N ILE A 144 31.94 -5.08 -4.97
CA ILE A 144 32.68 -5.85 -3.98
C ILE A 144 33.39 -7.01 -4.66
N GLU A 145 34.64 -7.26 -4.28
CA GLU A 145 35.40 -8.45 -4.67
C GLU A 145 35.96 -9.12 -3.42
N VAL A 146 35.85 -10.45 -3.37
CA VAL A 146 36.18 -11.28 -2.20
C VAL A 146 36.91 -12.53 -2.67
N GLY A 147 38.06 -12.81 -2.07
CA GLY A 147 38.78 -14.08 -2.21
C GLY A 147 38.79 -14.85 -0.90
N LEU A 148 38.45 -16.13 -0.98
CA LEU A 148 38.43 -17.04 0.17
C LEU A 148 39.63 -17.98 0.13
N GLN A 149 40.08 -18.40 1.31
CA GLN A 149 41.20 -19.31 1.47
C GLN A 149 40.90 -20.35 2.56
N ASP A 150 41.36 -21.57 2.32
CA ASP A 150 41.37 -22.64 3.30
C ASP A 150 42.30 -22.31 4.48
N ALA A 151 41.84 -22.55 5.71
CA ALA A 151 42.64 -22.43 6.92
C ALA A 151 43.84 -23.39 6.98
N TYR A 152 43.72 -24.58 6.36
CA TYR A 152 44.71 -25.65 6.50
C TYR A 152 45.61 -25.75 5.28
N THR A 153 45.04 -25.79 4.09
CA THR A 153 45.79 -25.95 2.84
C THR A 153 46.30 -24.63 2.27
N PHE A 154 45.85 -23.49 2.81
CA PHE A 154 46.10 -22.15 2.27
C PHE A 154 45.78 -22.03 0.77
N LYS A 155 44.94 -22.93 0.25
CA LYS A 155 44.54 -22.92 -1.15
C LYS A 155 43.36 -21.97 -1.34
N PRO A 156 43.35 -21.13 -2.40
CA PRO A 156 42.18 -20.34 -2.72
C PRO A 156 41.01 -21.26 -3.08
N MET A 157 39.81 -20.87 -2.66
CA MET A 157 38.58 -21.59 -2.94
C MET A 157 37.45 -20.64 -3.28
N VAL A 158 36.47 -21.13 -4.05
CA VAL A 158 35.26 -20.40 -4.42
C VAL A 158 34.09 -21.06 -3.71
N ALA A 159 33.25 -20.24 -3.08
CA ALA A 159 32.05 -20.75 -2.42
C ALA A 159 30.95 -21.06 -3.46
N HIS A 160 30.15 -22.09 -3.20
CA HIS A 160 29.00 -22.39 -4.03
C HIS A 160 27.89 -21.33 -3.93
N GLN A 161 27.69 -20.76 -2.74
CA GLN A 161 26.75 -19.66 -2.51
C GLN A 161 27.49 -18.46 -1.93
N ALA A 162 27.45 -17.34 -2.64
CA ALA A 162 27.93 -16.06 -2.16
C ALA A 162 26.92 -14.99 -2.56
N VAL A 163 26.39 -14.26 -1.57
CA VAL A 163 25.31 -13.30 -1.76
C VAL A 163 25.57 -12.06 -0.93
N LEU A 164 25.32 -10.90 -1.54
CA LEU A 164 25.29 -9.60 -0.89
C LEU A 164 23.84 -9.26 -0.55
N ARG A 165 23.54 -9.11 0.74
CA ARG A 165 22.23 -8.71 1.26
C ARG A 165 22.23 -7.22 1.62
N PHE A 166 21.26 -6.49 1.08
CA PHE A 166 20.94 -5.11 1.43
C PHE A 166 19.62 -5.12 2.20
N THR A 167 19.67 -4.77 3.48
CA THR A 167 18.49 -4.70 4.34
C THR A 167 18.12 -3.25 4.60
N ASN A 168 16.93 -2.82 4.17
CA ASN A 168 16.44 -1.48 4.46
C ASN A 168 16.05 -1.38 5.95
N THR A 169 16.57 -0.38 6.66
CA THR A 169 16.32 -0.23 8.11
C THR A 169 14.89 0.20 8.46
N GLU A 170 14.21 0.90 7.56
CA GLU A 170 12.85 1.42 7.79
C GLU A 170 11.78 0.41 7.39
N SER A 171 11.93 -0.22 6.22
CA SER A 171 10.93 -1.17 5.69
C SER A 171 11.19 -2.62 6.05
N SER A 172 12.39 -2.96 6.56
CA SER A 172 12.84 -4.35 6.79
C SER A 172 12.77 -5.24 5.54
N VAL A 173 12.80 -4.63 4.35
CA VAL A 173 12.84 -5.34 3.07
C VAL A 173 14.29 -5.63 2.70
N ASP A 174 14.55 -6.90 2.40
CA ASP A 174 15.86 -7.38 1.98
C ASP A 174 15.92 -7.51 0.45
N ALA A 175 16.97 -6.96 -0.15
CA ALA A 175 17.38 -7.21 -1.53
C ALA A 175 18.68 -8.01 -1.55
N THR A 176 18.71 -9.10 -2.29
CA THR A 176 19.88 -9.99 -2.38
C THR A 176 20.46 -10.01 -3.79
N PHE A 177 21.78 -9.90 -3.88
CA PHE A 177 22.53 -9.93 -5.13
C PHE A 177 23.60 -11.02 -5.07
N PRO A 178 23.58 -12.00 -5.99
CA PRO A 178 24.61 -13.03 -6.01
C PRO A 178 25.97 -12.45 -6.41
N LEU A 179 27.05 -12.99 -5.85
CA LEU A 179 28.40 -12.76 -6.32
C LEU A 179 28.71 -13.77 -7.43
N GLU A 180 29.27 -13.30 -8.53
CA GLU A 180 29.74 -14.12 -9.64
C GLU A 180 31.21 -14.48 -9.45
N SER A 181 31.64 -15.66 -9.90
CA SER A 181 33.06 -16.01 -9.91
C SER A 181 33.75 -15.32 -11.09
N THR A 182 34.68 -14.41 -10.80
CA THR A 182 35.45 -13.70 -11.84
C THR A 182 36.65 -14.53 -12.27
N THR A 183 37.33 -15.16 -11.31
CA THR A 183 38.44 -16.09 -11.53
C THR A 183 38.25 -17.34 -10.67
N ASP A 184 39.09 -18.36 -10.87
CA ASP A 184 39.09 -19.60 -10.06
C ASP A 184 39.34 -19.36 -8.55
N SER A 185 39.63 -18.13 -8.13
CA SER A 185 39.94 -17.77 -6.74
C SER A 185 39.20 -16.54 -6.20
N THR A 186 38.52 -15.75 -7.04
CA THR A 186 37.85 -14.50 -6.61
C THR A 186 36.40 -14.43 -7.09
N MET A 187 35.56 -13.89 -6.21
CA MET A 187 34.15 -13.64 -6.47
C MET A 187 33.87 -12.14 -6.43
N GLN A 188 33.11 -11.63 -7.40
CA GLN A 188 32.78 -10.22 -7.52
C GLN A 188 31.27 -10.02 -7.67
N ALA A 189 30.74 -8.96 -7.07
CA ALA A 189 29.41 -8.43 -7.39
C ALA A 189 29.51 -6.94 -7.69
N ALA A 190 28.81 -6.52 -8.74
CA ALA A 190 28.62 -5.11 -9.08
C ALA A 190 27.12 -4.79 -9.09
N VAL A 191 26.63 -4.25 -7.98
CA VAL A 191 25.23 -3.87 -7.81
C VAL A 191 25.02 -2.48 -8.36
N THR A 192 24.17 -2.35 -9.38
CA THR A 192 23.76 -1.05 -9.89
C THR A 192 22.53 -0.59 -9.12
N VAL A 193 22.53 0.65 -8.65
CA VAL A 193 21.38 1.23 -7.96
C VAL A 193 20.30 1.54 -8.98
N ASP A 194 19.28 0.68 -9.03
CA ASP A 194 18.13 0.76 -9.93
C ASP A 194 16.83 1.09 -9.17
N ALA A 195 15.75 1.37 -9.91
CA ALA A 195 14.43 1.72 -9.37
C ALA A 195 13.73 0.59 -8.60
N SER A 196 14.29 -0.62 -8.56
CA SER A 196 13.80 -1.74 -7.75
C SER A 196 14.17 -1.60 -6.27
N LEU A 197 15.16 -0.77 -5.94
CA LEU A 197 15.55 -0.44 -4.57
C LEU A 197 14.76 0.79 -4.10
N LEU A 198 14.42 0.80 -2.82
CA LEU A 198 13.77 1.94 -2.18
C LEU A 198 14.83 2.97 -1.76
N SER A 199 14.43 4.22 -1.61
CA SER A 199 15.28 5.24 -0.99
C SER A 199 15.37 4.98 0.51
N GLY A 200 16.55 5.18 1.10
CA GLY A 200 16.76 5.00 2.55
C GLY A 200 18.13 4.45 2.93
N LEU A 201 18.28 4.14 4.23
CA LEU A 201 19.47 3.52 4.80
C LEU A 201 19.40 2.00 4.67
N TYR A 202 20.47 1.41 4.13
CA TYR A 202 20.61 -0.01 3.94
C TYR A 202 21.78 -0.56 4.75
N GLY A 203 21.54 -1.61 5.54
CA GLY A 203 22.58 -2.45 6.09
C GLY A 203 23.08 -3.43 5.03
N VAL A 204 24.38 -3.47 4.78
CA VAL A 204 25.00 -4.33 3.78
C VAL A 204 25.71 -5.48 4.47
N GLN A 205 25.37 -6.71 4.07
CA GLN A 205 25.92 -7.91 4.67
C GLN A 205 26.32 -8.90 3.58
N LEU A 206 27.51 -9.46 3.71
CA LEU A 206 28.02 -10.51 2.85
C LEU A 206 27.76 -11.86 3.51
N ILE A 207 27.07 -12.75 2.79
CA ILE A 207 26.77 -14.11 3.24
C ILE A 207 27.43 -15.07 2.27
N VAL A 208 28.31 -15.91 2.77
CA VAL A 208 29.05 -16.88 1.97
C VAL A 208 28.94 -18.27 2.62
N GLY A 209 28.56 -19.26 1.83
CA GLY A 209 28.39 -20.64 2.27
C GLY A 209 28.71 -21.65 1.16
N ASP A 210 29.22 -22.79 1.58
CA ASP A 210 29.42 -23.96 0.75
C ASP A 210 29.27 -25.23 1.60
N VAL A 211 29.03 -26.37 0.97
CA VAL A 211 28.88 -27.68 1.63
C VAL A 211 30.17 -28.14 2.32
N GLN A 212 31.32 -27.58 1.91
CA GLN A 212 32.63 -27.88 2.48
C GLN A 212 32.96 -26.99 3.68
N PHE A 213 32.16 -25.97 3.98
CA PHE A 213 32.47 -25.02 5.04
C PHE A 213 31.96 -25.53 6.38
N GLU A 214 32.76 -25.40 7.43
CA GLU A 214 32.32 -25.74 8.79
C GLU A 214 31.23 -24.77 9.28
N ASN A 215 31.41 -23.47 9.01
CA ASN A 215 30.44 -22.42 9.32
C ASN A 215 30.29 -21.49 8.12
N ALA A 216 29.06 -21.03 7.87
CA ALA A 216 28.83 -19.95 6.91
C ALA A 216 29.46 -18.65 7.43
N ILE A 217 30.00 -17.85 6.51
CA ILE A 217 30.57 -16.54 6.81
C ILE A 217 29.46 -15.52 6.62
N GLU A 218 29.01 -14.92 7.71
CA GLU A 218 28.15 -13.73 7.71
C GLU A 218 28.98 -12.54 8.16
N TRP A 219 29.22 -11.60 7.25
CA TRP A 219 30.02 -10.42 7.51
C TRP A 219 29.19 -9.15 7.26
N ASN A 220 28.94 -8.40 8.33
CA ASN A 220 28.32 -7.08 8.23
C ASN A 220 29.34 -6.05 7.73
N LEU A 221 29.13 -5.56 6.52
CA LEU A 221 30.01 -4.61 5.84
C LEU A 221 29.73 -3.16 6.27
N GLY A 222 28.60 -2.89 6.92
CA GLY A 222 28.22 -1.56 7.40
C GLY A 222 26.93 -1.04 6.77
N GLN A 223 26.80 0.28 6.71
CA GLN A 223 25.61 0.96 6.19
C GLN A 223 25.92 1.75 4.92
N VAL A 224 24.95 1.81 4.02
CA VAL A 224 24.97 2.57 2.76
C VAL A 224 23.67 3.37 2.66
N ALA A 225 23.77 4.64 2.30
CA ALA A 225 22.60 5.49 2.08
C ALA A 225 22.27 5.50 0.58
N LEU A 226 21.07 5.04 0.21
CA LEU A 226 20.56 5.12 -1.16
C LEU A 226 19.66 6.34 -1.28
N ASP A 227 20.07 7.31 -2.10
CA ASP A 227 19.28 8.50 -2.41
C ASP A 227 18.64 8.32 -3.80
N ILE A 228 17.52 7.61 -3.83
CA ILE A 228 16.76 7.36 -5.06
C ILE A 228 15.56 8.32 -5.05
N PRO A 229 15.40 9.18 -6.07
CA PRO A 229 14.24 10.05 -6.13
C PRO A 229 12.97 9.18 -6.23
N PRO A 230 11.90 9.52 -5.50
CA PRO A 230 10.66 8.77 -5.56
C PRO A 230 10.17 8.72 -7.01
N ALA A 231 9.86 7.52 -7.48
CA ALA A 231 9.28 7.34 -8.80
C ALA A 231 7.99 8.19 -8.90
N PRO A 232 7.73 8.82 -10.06
CA PRO A 232 6.45 9.50 -10.25
C PRO A 232 5.32 8.51 -9.98
N PRO A 233 4.23 8.93 -9.31
CA PRO A 233 3.08 8.05 -9.11
C PRO A 233 2.63 7.52 -10.46
N ALA A 234 2.45 6.20 -10.54
CA ALA A 234 1.98 5.57 -11.76
C ALA A 234 0.63 6.22 -12.16
N PRO A 235 0.42 6.54 -13.44
CA PRO A 235 -0.85 7.07 -13.88
C PRO A 235 -1.97 6.09 -13.50
N SER A 236 -3.04 6.61 -12.91
CA SER A 236 -4.20 5.79 -12.57
C SER A 236 -4.68 5.05 -13.83
N PRO A 237 -4.85 3.72 -13.79
CA PRO A 237 -5.32 2.98 -14.94
C PRO A 237 -6.69 3.52 -15.40
N PRO A 238 -6.99 3.46 -16.71
CA PRO A 238 -8.29 3.91 -17.20
C PRO A 238 -9.44 3.15 -16.50
N LEU A 239 -10.56 3.84 -16.26
CA LEU A 239 -11.74 3.27 -15.57
C LEU A 239 -12.33 2.01 -16.23
N TYR A 240 -11.97 1.72 -17.48
CA TYR A 240 -12.44 0.55 -18.22
C TYR A 240 -11.49 -0.66 -18.14
N THR A 241 -10.24 -0.49 -17.68
CA THR A 241 -9.26 -1.59 -17.60
C THR A 241 -9.28 -2.31 -16.26
N THR A 242 -9.69 -1.61 -15.21
CA THR A 242 -9.67 -2.10 -13.83
C THR A 242 -11.00 -1.81 -13.16
N SER A 243 -11.53 -2.78 -12.40
CA SER A 243 -12.74 -2.59 -11.60
C SER A 243 -12.59 -1.41 -10.64
N LEU A 244 -13.67 -0.69 -10.37
CA LEU A 244 -13.69 0.42 -9.40
C LEU A 244 -13.30 -0.03 -7.98
N LEU A 245 -13.44 -1.32 -7.68
CA LEU A 245 -13.09 -1.95 -6.41
C LEU A 245 -11.71 -2.63 -6.43
N HIS A 246 -10.95 -2.53 -7.52
CA HIS A 246 -9.67 -3.25 -7.64
C HIS A 246 -8.69 -2.88 -6.52
N GLU A 247 -8.55 -1.59 -6.21
CA GLU A 247 -7.67 -1.14 -5.12
C GLU A 247 -8.16 -1.63 -3.75
N SER A 248 -9.47 -1.67 -3.50
CA SER A 248 -10.01 -2.21 -2.24
C SER A 248 -9.88 -3.73 -2.14
N ASP A 249 -9.92 -4.45 -3.26
CA ASP A 249 -9.82 -5.92 -3.30
C ASP A 249 -8.37 -6.41 -3.19
N VAL A 250 -7.41 -5.63 -3.70
CA VAL A 250 -5.98 -6.00 -3.73
C VAL A 250 -5.22 -5.49 -2.51
N THR A 251 -5.58 -4.31 -1.97
CA THR A 251 -4.88 -3.75 -0.81
C THR A 251 -5.42 -4.31 0.50
N LEU A 252 -4.52 -4.71 1.39
CA LEU A 252 -4.87 -5.20 2.74
C LEU A 252 -4.83 -4.09 3.80
N HIS A 253 -4.79 -2.83 3.37
CA HIS A 253 -4.67 -1.66 4.23
C HIS A 253 -5.85 -0.72 4.04
N ALA A 254 -6.18 0.06 5.07
CA ALA A 254 -7.24 1.04 4.97
C ALA A 254 -6.88 2.12 3.93
N LEU A 255 -7.74 2.30 2.94
CA LEU A 255 -7.61 3.38 1.96
C LEU A 255 -7.87 4.74 2.63
N PRO A 256 -7.28 5.82 2.10
CA PRO A 256 -7.55 7.17 2.60
C PRO A 256 -9.04 7.53 2.45
N GLU A 257 -9.57 8.23 3.45
CA GLU A 257 -10.97 8.66 3.46
C GLU A 257 -11.24 9.69 2.34
N ILE A 258 -12.27 9.42 1.54
CA ILE A 258 -12.72 10.33 0.49
C ILE A 258 -13.79 11.27 1.07
N THR A 259 -13.48 12.56 1.17
CA THR A 259 -14.44 13.58 1.62
C THR A 259 -15.09 14.28 0.43
N HIS A 260 -16.41 14.27 0.36
CA HIS A 260 -17.14 14.94 -0.72
C HIS A 260 -17.16 16.46 -0.50
N ALA A 261 -16.46 17.20 -1.35
CA ALA A 261 -16.48 18.66 -1.34
C ALA A 261 -17.75 19.20 -2.02
N MET A 262 -18.76 19.55 -1.21
CA MET A 262 -19.97 20.20 -1.69
C MET A 262 -19.69 21.60 -2.24
N ARG A 263 -20.47 22.02 -3.24
CA ARG A 263 -20.42 23.40 -3.74
C ARG A 263 -20.76 24.38 -2.61
N PRO A 264 -19.96 25.44 -2.38
CA PRO A 264 -20.29 26.44 -1.39
C PRO A 264 -21.58 27.18 -1.78
N PRO A 265 -22.41 27.58 -0.80
CA PRO A 265 -23.60 28.37 -1.08
C PRO A 265 -23.22 29.69 -1.75
N ALA A 266 -24.07 30.17 -2.67
CA ALA A 266 -23.86 31.47 -3.30
C ALA A 266 -23.85 32.59 -2.26
N ALA A 267 -22.89 33.51 -2.37
CA ALA A 267 -22.79 34.65 -1.46
C ALA A 267 -24.05 35.52 -1.56
N ARG A 268 -24.68 35.80 -0.41
CA ARG A 268 -25.83 36.71 -0.31
C ARG A 268 -25.35 38.12 0.05
N PRO A 269 -25.99 39.18 -0.46
CA PRO A 269 -25.65 40.56 -0.08
C PRO A 269 -25.96 40.81 1.41
N ARG A 270 -25.35 41.85 1.97
CA ARG A 270 -25.60 42.26 3.37
C ARG A 270 -27.06 42.71 3.53
N GLU A 271 -27.71 42.26 4.60
CA GLU A 271 -29.14 42.52 4.87
C GLU A 271 -29.48 44.02 4.90
N VAL A 272 -28.58 44.85 5.43
CA VAL A 272 -28.74 46.31 5.49
C VAL A 272 -28.93 46.91 4.09
N VAL A 273 -28.20 46.42 3.09
CA VAL A 273 -28.34 46.90 1.71
C VAL A 273 -29.73 46.56 1.20
N SER A 274 -30.18 45.32 1.41
CA SER A 274 -31.54 44.91 1.03
C SER A 274 -32.62 45.78 1.68
N TYR A 275 -32.53 46.07 2.98
CA TYR A 275 -33.51 46.91 3.69
C TYR A 275 -33.53 48.36 3.21
N VAL A 276 -32.38 48.95 2.89
CA VAL A 276 -32.32 50.31 2.36
C VAL A 276 -33.03 50.39 1.00
N PHE A 277 -32.81 49.42 0.13
CA PHE A 277 -33.47 49.38 -1.18
C PHE A 277 -34.97 49.10 -1.08
N THR A 278 -35.44 48.27 -0.14
CA THR A 278 -36.88 48.08 0.05
C THR A 278 -37.58 49.36 0.52
N VAL A 279 -36.97 50.11 1.45
CA VAL A 279 -37.49 51.42 1.87
C VAL A 279 -37.50 52.39 0.70
N LEU A 280 -36.42 52.44 -0.09
CA LEU A 280 -36.32 53.32 -1.26
C LEU A 280 -37.43 53.06 -2.29
N VAL A 281 -37.82 51.80 -2.51
CA VAL A 281 -38.95 51.42 -3.38
C VAL A 281 -40.31 51.83 -2.79
N LEU A 282 -40.47 51.85 -1.46
CA LEU A 282 -41.72 52.25 -0.79
C LEU A 282 -41.93 53.78 -0.77
N VAL A 283 -40.87 54.59 -0.77
CA VAL A 283 -40.94 56.06 -0.76
C VAL A 283 -41.88 56.64 -1.83
N PRO A 284 -41.74 56.32 -3.15
CA PRO A 284 -42.62 56.89 -4.17
C PRO A 284 -44.09 56.50 -3.99
N LEU A 285 -44.36 55.29 -3.47
CA LEU A 285 -45.72 54.85 -3.15
C LEU A 285 -46.32 55.71 -2.03
N VAL A 286 -45.57 55.95 -0.95
CA VAL A 286 -46.02 56.81 0.16
C VAL A 286 -46.27 58.24 -0.33
N VAL A 287 -45.37 58.80 -1.14
CA VAL A 287 -45.54 60.13 -1.73
C VAL A 287 -46.80 60.20 -2.59
N PHE A 288 -47.05 59.18 -3.43
CA PHE A 288 -48.26 59.11 -4.24
C PHE A 288 -49.54 59.06 -3.39
N VAL A 289 -49.56 58.25 -2.33
CA VAL A 289 -50.71 58.16 -1.42
C VAL A 289 -50.95 59.49 -0.70
N LEU A 290 -49.91 60.15 -0.19
CA LEU A 290 -50.04 61.45 0.48
C LEU A 290 -50.53 62.55 -0.48
N TRP A 291 -50.02 62.54 -1.72
CA TRP A 291 -50.51 63.44 -2.77
C TRP A 291 -51.98 63.17 -3.10
N ALA A 292 -52.33 61.90 -3.33
CA ALA A 292 -53.70 61.49 -3.64
C ALA A 292 -54.68 61.92 -2.53
N LEU A 293 -54.34 61.71 -1.25
CA LEU A 293 -55.16 62.12 -0.10
C LEU A 293 -55.37 63.65 -0.04
N ARG A 294 -54.38 64.45 -0.42
CA ARG A 294 -54.46 65.92 -0.43
C ARG A 294 -55.33 66.47 -1.57
N THR A 295 -55.38 65.78 -2.71
CA THR A 295 -56.08 66.25 -3.92
C THR A 295 -57.51 65.72 -4.08
N GLN A 296 -58.01 64.91 -3.14
CA GLN A 296 -59.35 64.34 -3.26
C GLN A 296 -60.44 65.39 -3.02
N SER A 297 -61.19 65.72 -4.06
CA SER A 297 -62.53 66.27 -3.93
C SER A 297 -63.51 65.10 -4.09
N LEU A 298 -64.14 64.65 -3.00
CA LEU A 298 -65.15 63.57 -3.01
C LEU A 298 -66.47 63.99 -3.69
N ALA A 299 -66.47 65.03 -4.52
CA ALA A 299 -67.66 65.67 -5.08
C ALA A 299 -68.52 64.76 -5.98
N ASN A 300 -67.98 63.62 -6.45
CA ASN A 300 -68.64 62.73 -7.42
C ASN A 300 -69.09 61.38 -6.82
N VAL A 301 -69.18 61.24 -5.50
CA VAL A 301 -69.77 60.04 -4.89
C VAL A 301 -71.30 60.06 -5.06
N PRO A 302 -71.94 58.98 -5.53
CA PRO A 302 -73.40 58.93 -5.65
C PRO A 302 -74.06 59.19 -4.29
N SER A 303 -74.94 60.19 -4.18
CA SER A 303 -75.61 60.56 -2.91
C SER A 303 -76.82 59.68 -2.57
N THR A 304 -77.22 58.79 -3.48
CA THR A 304 -78.34 57.86 -3.29
C THR A 304 -77.87 56.63 -2.51
N PHE A 305 -78.61 56.23 -1.47
CA PHE A 305 -78.30 55.07 -0.62
C PHE A 305 -77.94 53.80 -1.42
N GLY A 306 -78.72 53.48 -2.46
CA GLY A 306 -78.43 52.33 -3.34
C GLY A 306 -77.11 52.45 -4.13
N GLY A 307 -76.75 53.65 -4.57
CA GLY A 307 -75.49 53.89 -5.30
C GLY A 307 -74.26 53.78 -4.40
N VAL A 308 -74.38 54.21 -3.14
CA VAL A 308 -73.32 54.05 -2.12
C VAL A 308 -73.08 52.57 -1.82
N VAL A 309 -74.14 51.78 -1.61
CA VAL A 309 -74.03 50.35 -1.31
C VAL A 309 -73.34 49.59 -2.44
N VAL A 310 -73.70 49.88 -3.70
CA VAL A 310 -73.10 49.24 -4.88
C VAL A 310 -71.62 49.64 -5.04
N THR A 311 -71.29 50.90 -4.76
CA THR A 311 -69.92 51.42 -4.84
C THR A 311 -69.01 50.77 -3.77
N ILE A 312 -69.49 50.66 -2.52
CA ILE A 312 -68.78 49.96 -1.44
C ILE A 312 -68.61 48.48 -1.79
N GLY A 313 -69.67 47.84 -2.33
CA GLY A 313 -69.61 46.44 -2.77
C GLY A 313 -68.56 46.19 -3.85
N PHE A 314 -68.40 47.12 -4.80
CA PHE A 314 -67.35 47.05 -5.81
C PHE A 314 -65.94 47.22 -5.22
N PHE A 315 -65.70 48.21 -4.35
CA PHE A 315 -64.38 48.35 -3.70
C PHE A 315 -64.04 47.17 -2.78
N ALA A 316 -65.04 46.62 -2.08
CA ALA A 316 -64.86 45.41 -1.27
C ALA A 316 -64.50 44.19 -2.13
N SER A 317 -65.13 44.02 -3.30
CA SER A 317 -64.84 42.91 -4.20
C SER A 317 -63.45 43.04 -4.84
N VAL A 318 -63.01 44.26 -5.19
CA VAL A 318 -61.64 44.54 -5.64
C VAL A 318 -60.61 44.26 -4.54
N LEU A 319 -60.87 44.72 -3.31
CA LEU A 319 -60.00 44.46 -2.16
C LEU A 319 -59.91 42.96 -1.84
N ALA A 320 -61.01 42.22 -1.98
CA ALA A 320 -61.02 40.76 -1.80
C ALA A 320 -60.15 40.04 -2.82
N VAL A 321 -60.15 40.47 -4.09
CA VAL A 321 -59.25 39.91 -5.12
C VAL A 321 -57.78 40.24 -4.82
N LEU A 322 -57.47 41.47 -4.42
CA LEU A 322 -56.11 41.85 -4.03
C LEU A 322 -55.62 41.05 -2.81
N GLY A 323 -56.48 40.86 -1.81
CA GLY A 323 -56.21 40.01 -0.64
C GLY A 323 -55.98 38.55 -1.03
N LEU A 324 -56.77 38.02 -1.97
CA LEU A 324 -56.59 36.67 -2.50
C LEU A 324 -55.21 36.51 -3.18
N TYR A 325 -54.75 37.52 -3.93
CA TYR A 325 -53.40 37.51 -4.50
C TYR A 325 -52.30 37.60 -3.44
N GLY A 326 -52.51 38.34 -2.35
CA GLY A 326 -51.60 38.32 -1.21
C GLY A 326 -51.52 36.93 -0.56
N LEU A 327 -52.66 36.27 -0.37
CA LEU A 327 -52.73 34.90 0.17
C LEU A 327 -52.12 33.85 -0.78
N PHE A 328 -52.28 34.03 -2.10
CA PHE A 328 -51.58 33.25 -3.12
C PHE A 328 -50.07 33.32 -2.96
N TRP A 329 -49.53 34.53 -2.80
CA TRP A 329 -48.08 34.72 -2.67
C TRP A 329 -47.53 34.09 -1.38
N LEU A 330 -48.32 34.08 -0.29
CA LEU A 330 -47.88 33.56 1.00
C LEU A 330 -47.99 32.04 1.13
N GLN A 331 -49.09 31.44 0.67
CA GLN A 331 -49.43 30.07 1.08
C GLN A 331 -50.40 29.30 0.16
N LEU A 332 -51.26 29.94 -0.63
CA LEU A 332 -52.25 29.21 -1.43
C LEU A 332 -51.61 28.57 -2.68
N THR A 333 -52.10 27.38 -3.03
CA THR A 333 -51.78 26.72 -4.29
C THR A 333 -52.55 27.34 -5.46
N MET A 334 -52.03 27.20 -6.67
CA MET A 334 -52.63 27.76 -7.89
C MET A 334 -54.10 27.35 -8.09
N PHE A 335 -54.43 26.08 -7.85
CA PHE A 335 -55.81 25.58 -8.01
C PHE A 335 -56.77 26.18 -6.99
N ALA A 336 -56.36 26.33 -5.73
CA ALA A 336 -57.20 26.93 -4.70
C ALA A 336 -57.55 28.39 -5.05
N VAL A 337 -56.56 29.17 -5.49
CA VAL A 337 -56.76 30.55 -5.93
C VAL A 337 -57.71 30.60 -7.13
N LEU A 338 -57.54 29.71 -8.11
CA LEU A 338 -58.40 29.66 -9.28
C LEU A 338 -59.85 29.33 -8.91
N THR A 339 -60.08 28.44 -7.93
CA THR A 339 -61.43 28.14 -7.40
C THR A 339 -62.04 29.36 -6.69
N TYR A 340 -61.29 30.02 -5.81
CA TYR A 340 -61.77 31.22 -5.13
C TYR A 340 -62.03 32.37 -6.11
N LEU A 341 -61.17 32.53 -7.13
CA LEU A 341 -61.34 33.52 -8.18
C LEU A 341 -62.52 33.18 -9.11
N ALA A 342 -62.80 31.90 -9.36
CA ALA A 342 -63.98 31.48 -10.13
C ALA A 342 -65.29 31.87 -9.43
N VAL A 343 -65.31 31.91 -8.09
CA VAL A 343 -66.46 32.37 -7.30
C VAL A 343 -66.46 33.91 -7.16
N LEU A 344 -65.33 34.53 -6.87
CA LEU A 344 -65.21 35.99 -6.69
C LEU A 344 -65.34 36.77 -8.00
N GLY A 345 -64.89 36.21 -9.13
CA GLY A 345 -64.87 36.87 -10.43
C GLY A 345 -66.24 37.35 -10.91
N PRO A 346 -67.29 36.49 -10.93
CA PRO A 346 -68.65 36.92 -11.25
C PRO A 346 -69.16 38.03 -10.33
N VAL A 347 -68.83 37.99 -9.03
CA VAL A 347 -69.24 39.01 -8.05
C VAL A 347 -68.59 40.36 -8.36
N VAL A 348 -67.30 40.37 -8.70
CA VAL A 348 -66.56 41.59 -9.11
C VAL A 348 -67.14 42.16 -10.40
N ILE A 349 -67.43 41.31 -11.39
CA ILE A 349 -68.00 41.74 -12.68
C ILE A 349 -69.40 42.35 -12.46
N ALA A 350 -70.27 41.70 -11.69
CA ALA A 350 -71.62 42.19 -11.44
C ALA A 350 -71.62 43.50 -10.62
N THR A 351 -70.87 43.56 -9.52
CA THR A 351 -70.75 44.77 -8.70
C THR A 351 -70.11 45.93 -9.46
N GLY A 352 -69.12 45.66 -10.30
CA GLY A 352 -68.50 46.66 -11.18
C GLY A 352 -69.43 47.20 -12.25
N HIS A 353 -70.19 46.32 -12.91
CA HIS A 353 -71.18 46.72 -13.91
C HIS A 353 -72.25 47.64 -13.29
N LEU A 354 -72.78 47.27 -12.12
CA LEU A 354 -73.76 48.08 -11.40
C LEU A 354 -73.18 49.41 -10.91
N ALA A 355 -71.93 49.43 -10.42
CA ALA A 355 -71.27 50.64 -9.94
C ALA A 355 -71.06 51.64 -11.08
N LEU A 356 -70.59 51.18 -12.24
CA LEU A 356 -70.43 52.00 -13.43
C LEU A 356 -71.77 52.55 -13.93
N HIS A 357 -72.83 51.74 -13.90
CA HIS A 357 -74.17 52.18 -14.31
C HIS A 357 -74.75 53.25 -13.35
N ALA A 358 -74.51 53.11 -12.04
CA ALA A 358 -74.90 54.09 -11.04
C ALA A 358 -74.16 55.44 -11.24
N VAL A 359 -72.87 55.39 -11.60
CA VAL A 359 -72.09 56.60 -11.92
C VAL A 359 -72.57 57.26 -13.22
N MET A 360 -72.90 56.47 -14.25
CA MET A 360 -73.45 57.00 -15.50
C MET A 360 -74.82 57.67 -15.30
N ALA A 361 -75.70 57.06 -14.49
CA ALA A 361 -77.02 57.62 -14.18
C ALA A 361 -76.95 58.90 -13.33
N GLY A 362 -75.87 59.10 -12.57
CA GLY A 362 -75.63 60.32 -11.78
C GLY A 362 -74.96 61.45 -12.55
N ARG A 363 -74.64 61.26 -13.84
CA ARG A 363 -74.02 62.30 -14.68
C ARG A 363 -75.12 63.28 -15.13
N PRO A 364 -75.03 64.59 -14.85
CA PRO A 364 -75.99 65.55 -15.40
C PRO A 364 -75.92 65.50 -16.93
N GLU A 365 -77.07 65.32 -17.59
CA GLU A 365 -77.17 65.51 -19.03
C GLU A 365 -76.62 66.90 -19.37
N ALA A 366 -75.61 66.96 -20.24
CA ALA A 366 -75.18 68.22 -20.82
C ALA A 366 -76.38 68.80 -21.56
N SER A 367 -76.98 69.85 -20.98
CA SER A 367 -78.14 70.55 -21.49
C SER A 367 -77.92 70.93 -22.96
N ASN A 368 -78.72 70.30 -23.83
CA ASN A 368 -78.89 70.67 -25.21
C ASN A 368 -79.38 72.14 -25.28
N SER A 369 -78.46 73.07 -25.49
CA SER A 369 -78.74 74.50 -25.66
C SER A 369 -77.91 75.07 -26.81
N THR A 370 -78.28 74.73 -28.04
CA THR A 370 -77.85 75.51 -29.21
C THR A 370 -78.98 75.62 -30.24
N ASN A 371 -79.65 76.77 -30.16
CA ASN A 371 -80.16 77.61 -31.25
C ASN A 371 -80.90 76.98 -32.44
N LYS A 372 -82.19 77.34 -32.51
CA LYS A 372 -83.01 77.48 -33.73
C LYS A 372 -82.31 78.47 -34.69
N PRO A 373 -81.99 78.12 -35.94
CA PRO A 373 -81.75 79.13 -36.98
C PRO A 373 -83.07 79.65 -37.54
N LYS A 374 -83.17 80.96 -37.66
CA LYS A 374 -84.22 81.70 -38.35
C LYS A 374 -83.87 81.69 -39.85
N CYS A 375 -84.71 81.11 -40.70
CA CYS A 375 -84.78 81.39 -42.13
C CYS A 375 -86.27 81.43 -42.54
N ASP A 376 -86.64 82.60 -43.05
CA ASP A 376 -87.81 83.03 -43.85
C ASP A 376 -89.25 82.65 -43.43
#